data_AF-A0AAQ1GF14-F1
#
_entry.id   AF-A0AAQ1GF14-F1
#
_cell.length_a   1.000
_cell.length_b   1.000
_cell.length_c   1.000
_cell.angle_alpha   90.00
_cell.angle_beta   90.00
_cell.angle_gamma   90.00
#
_symmetry.space_group_name_H-M   'P 1'
#
loop_
_entity.id
_entity.type
_entity.pdbx_description
1 polymer ?
#
loop_
_entity_poly.entity_id
_entity_poly.type
_entity_poly.pdbx_seq_one_letter_code
_entity_poly.pdbx_strand_id
1 'polypeptide(L)'
;MMQTPMQTDAAGDHRPNVIMLGRCCACFACLAYQDPTVTAIRSATESSFVDVLGALRLATAARHEAVERAMPLAVGAPSLAHYRLHLEVLRDWLAPLEAWLQRFADGPQDAASLPQIARLTLIERDLAHPALRPQDTTDELAEARVHAQSGVRAVPPVVSAVSAALAADAAWRWGACYVIEGSQLGGAVLLRKHAPAFAPHPLDYLSGDGNAPGPRWHAFVAAMRREVHTPVAVDRACAGARAAFDRLIALLPPSSLDTVAPAARVVAA
;
A
#
# COMPACT_ATOMS: atom_id res chain seq x y z
N MET A 1 -52.61 32.28 -37.89
CA MET A 1 -53.87 31.89 -38.57
C MET A 1 -53.53 30.82 -39.58
N MET A 2 -54.13 29.62 -39.44
CA MET A 2 -54.26 28.55 -40.46
C MET A 2 -52.93 27.91 -40.94
N GLN A 3 -52.74 26.58 -41.00
CA GLN A 3 -53.60 25.55 -41.59
C GLN A 3 -53.11 24.14 -41.18
N THR A 4 -54.03 23.27 -40.76
CA THR A 4 -54.01 21.80 -40.96
C THR A 4 -54.71 21.51 -42.33
N PRO A 5 -54.76 20.31 -42.97
CA PRO A 5 -54.60 18.93 -42.44
C PRO A 5 -54.04 17.84 -43.43
N MET A 6 -54.24 16.56 -43.06
CA MET A 6 -54.47 15.34 -43.89
C MET A 6 -53.34 14.27 -43.77
N GLN A 7 -53.43 13.26 -42.88
CA GLN A 7 -54.24 12.00 -42.90
C GLN A 7 -53.63 10.90 -43.77
N THR A 8 -53.24 9.76 -43.16
CA THR A 8 -53.64 8.37 -43.52
C THR A 8 -53.03 7.31 -42.60
N ASP A 9 -53.82 6.24 -42.42
CA ASP A 9 -53.64 5.03 -41.62
C ASP A 9 -52.38 4.19 -41.92
N ALA A 10 -51.93 3.39 -40.93
CA ALA A 10 -51.97 1.92 -41.01
C ALA A 10 -51.28 1.26 -39.81
N ALA A 11 -51.94 0.23 -39.29
CA ALA A 11 -51.47 -0.69 -38.26
C ALA A 11 -50.22 -1.48 -38.71
N GLY A 12 -49.32 -1.78 -37.77
CA GLY A 12 -48.14 -2.60 -38.02
C GLY A 12 -47.51 -3.12 -36.74
N ASP A 13 -47.86 -4.36 -36.42
CA ASP A 13 -47.26 -5.27 -35.45
C ASP A 13 -45.71 -5.25 -35.47
N HIS A 14 -45.07 -5.18 -34.29
CA HIS A 14 -43.63 -5.37 -34.14
C HIS A 14 -43.33 -6.21 -32.90
N ARG A 15 -43.21 -7.53 -33.14
CA ARG A 15 -42.48 -8.46 -32.28
C ARG A 15 -40.96 -8.23 -32.39
N PRO A 16 -40.18 -8.53 -31.34
CA PRO A 16 -38.73 -8.37 -31.36
C PRO A 16 -38.04 -9.45 -32.21
N ASN A 17 -37.06 -9.01 -32.99
CA ASN A 17 -36.30 -9.80 -33.95
C ASN A 17 -35.09 -10.46 -33.26
N VAL A 18 -35.01 -11.78 -33.35
CA VAL A 18 -33.85 -12.62 -33.03
C VAL A 18 -33.13 -12.92 -34.34
N ILE A 19 -31.85 -12.56 -34.43
CA ILE A 19 -30.92 -12.94 -35.51
C ILE A 19 -29.53 -13.06 -34.85
N MET A 20 -28.61 -13.97 -35.13
CA MET A 20 -28.48 -15.30 -35.77
C MET A 20 -26.95 -15.59 -35.76
N LEU A 21 -26.55 -16.84 -36.00
CA LEU A 21 -25.21 -17.39 -36.35
C LEU A 21 -24.28 -17.74 -35.15
N GLY A 22 -23.81 -18.98 -34.92
CA GLY A 22 -23.94 -20.24 -35.65
C GLY A 22 -22.63 -20.72 -36.31
N ARG A 23 -22.12 -21.88 -35.81
CA ARG A 23 -21.14 -22.86 -36.38
C ARG A 23 -19.65 -22.59 -36.17
N CYS A 24 -18.73 -23.55 -36.05
CA CYS A 24 -18.66 -24.99 -35.68
C CYS A 24 -17.17 -25.44 -35.89
N CYS A 25 -16.76 -26.53 -35.21
CA CYS A 25 -15.62 -27.47 -35.44
C CYS A 25 -14.62 -27.52 -34.27
N ALA A 26 -14.67 -28.53 -33.38
CA ALA A 26 -14.13 -29.91 -33.50
C ALA A 26 -12.62 -29.94 -33.13
N CYS A 27 -12.01 -30.88 -32.41
CA CYS A 27 -12.42 -32.19 -31.87
C CYS A 27 -11.30 -32.76 -30.95
N PHE A 28 -11.66 -33.70 -30.08
CA PHE A 28 -10.86 -34.79 -29.47
C PHE A 28 -9.73 -34.51 -28.45
N ALA A 29 -9.96 -34.94 -27.20
CA ALA A 29 -8.98 -35.69 -26.41
C ALA A 29 -9.70 -36.67 -25.46
N CYS A 30 -9.26 -37.94 -25.51
CA CYS A 30 -9.75 -39.05 -24.70
C CYS A 30 -9.69 -38.75 -23.20
N LEU A 31 -10.83 -38.92 -22.52
CA LEU A 31 -10.93 -38.96 -21.07
C LEU A 31 -10.30 -40.27 -20.55
N ALA A 32 -9.06 -40.20 -20.08
CA ALA A 32 -8.64 -41.10 -19.02
C ALA A 32 -9.43 -40.71 -17.76
N TYR A 33 -10.16 -41.66 -17.18
CA TYR A 33 -10.85 -41.49 -15.90
C TYR A 33 -9.81 -41.17 -14.83
N GLN A 34 -9.63 -39.87 -14.54
CA GLN A 34 -8.87 -39.40 -13.39
C GLN A 34 -9.86 -39.29 -12.24
N ASP A 35 -9.57 -40.01 -11.15
CA ASP A 35 -10.39 -40.01 -9.95
C ASP A 35 -10.60 -38.56 -9.46
N PRO A 36 -11.83 -38.03 -9.50
CA PRO A 36 -12.12 -36.65 -9.13
C PRO A 36 -11.74 -36.35 -7.68
N THR A 37 -11.64 -37.38 -6.83
CA THR A 37 -11.24 -37.28 -5.43
C THR A 37 -9.75 -36.96 -5.30
N VAL A 38 -8.88 -37.53 -6.16
CA VAL A 38 -7.43 -37.27 -6.14
C VAL A 38 -7.11 -35.89 -6.71
N THR A 39 -7.84 -35.45 -7.74
CA THR A 39 -7.72 -34.10 -8.31
C THR A 39 -8.25 -33.04 -7.35
N ALA A 40 -9.38 -33.29 -6.66
CA ALA A 40 -9.93 -32.38 -5.66
C ALA A 40 -9.05 -32.29 -4.41
N ILE A 41 -8.43 -33.39 -3.97
CA ILE A 41 -7.48 -33.37 -2.85
C ILE A 41 -6.21 -32.62 -3.23
N ARG A 42 -5.65 -32.81 -4.44
CA ARG A 42 -4.51 -32.01 -4.94
C ARG A 42 -4.87 -30.54 -5.13
N SER A 43 -6.05 -30.23 -5.66
CA SER A 43 -6.59 -28.87 -5.81
C SER A 43 -6.83 -28.20 -4.45
N ALA A 44 -7.29 -28.93 -3.43
CA ALA A 44 -7.48 -28.42 -2.07
C ALA A 44 -6.16 -28.28 -1.29
N THR A 45 -5.16 -29.13 -1.56
CA THR A 45 -3.79 -28.98 -1.00
C THR A 45 -2.96 -27.93 -1.75
N GLU A 46 -3.26 -27.64 -3.02
CA GLU A 46 -2.72 -26.49 -3.76
C GLU A 46 -3.43 -25.17 -3.36
N SER A 47 -4.71 -25.23 -2.98
CA SER A 47 -5.54 -24.07 -2.62
C SER A 47 -5.47 -23.67 -1.13
N SER A 48 -4.90 -24.50 -0.26
CA SER A 48 -4.64 -24.12 1.15
C SER A 48 -3.29 -23.46 1.39
N PHE A 49 -2.47 -23.28 0.35
CA PHE A 49 -1.31 -22.40 0.44
C PHE A 49 -1.81 -20.97 0.58
N VAL A 50 -1.55 -20.37 1.75
CA VAL A 50 -1.80 -18.95 1.97
C VAL A 50 -1.04 -18.17 0.90
N ASP A 51 -1.76 -17.59 -0.06
CA ASP A 51 -1.21 -16.68 -1.05
C ASP A 51 -0.39 -15.60 -0.32
N VAL A 52 0.81 -15.31 -0.82
CA VAL A 52 1.77 -14.41 -0.15
C VAL A 52 1.14 -13.07 0.23
N LEU A 53 0.23 -12.54 -0.57
CA LEU A 53 -0.48 -11.30 -0.26
C LEU A 53 -1.40 -11.45 0.96
N GLY A 54 -2.10 -12.58 1.09
CA GLY A 54 -2.92 -12.90 2.26
C GLY A 54 -2.06 -13.06 3.52
N ALA A 55 -0.94 -13.77 3.41
CA ALA A 55 0.01 -13.97 4.51
C ALA A 55 0.58 -12.64 5.01
N LEU A 56 1.01 -11.77 4.09
CA LEU A 56 1.52 -10.44 4.41
C LEU A 56 0.49 -9.58 5.13
N ARG A 57 -0.75 -9.50 4.62
CA ARG A 57 -1.85 -8.77 5.26
C ARG A 57 -2.09 -9.22 6.69
N LEU A 58 -2.17 -10.54 6.92
CA LEU A 58 -2.34 -11.10 8.25
C LEU A 58 -1.16 -10.76 9.16
N ALA A 59 0.07 -10.94 8.67
CA ALA A 59 1.30 -10.71 9.43
C ALA A 59 1.53 -9.25 9.83
N THR A 60 0.96 -8.29 9.09
CA THR A 60 1.18 -6.86 9.31
C THR A 60 -0.05 -6.08 9.78
N ALA A 61 -1.23 -6.70 9.92
CA ALA A 61 -2.49 -6.01 10.24
C ALA A 61 -2.38 -5.07 11.45
N ALA A 62 -1.93 -5.58 12.60
CA ALA A 62 -1.80 -4.77 13.82
C ALA A 62 -0.80 -3.61 13.69
N ARG A 63 0.29 -3.82 12.93
CA ARG A 63 1.31 -2.79 12.68
C ARG A 63 0.79 -1.70 11.74
N HIS A 64 0.07 -2.10 10.69
CA HIS A 64 -0.59 -1.18 9.78
C HIS A 64 -1.56 -0.27 10.56
N GLU A 65 -2.40 -0.87 11.40
CA GLU A 65 -3.36 -0.15 12.23
C GLU A 65 -2.68 0.83 13.21
N ALA A 66 -1.58 0.40 13.83
CA ALA A 66 -0.78 1.26 14.71
C ALA A 66 -0.18 2.46 13.96
N VAL A 67 0.42 2.23 12.79
CA VAL A 67 0.95 3.31 11.94
C VAL A 67 -0.16 4.24 11.49
N GLU A 68 -1.28 3.72 11.01
CA GLU A 68 -2.40 4.54 10.51
C GLU A 68 -2.91 5.53 11.56
N ARG A 69 -3.02 5.10 12.82
CA ARG A 69 -3.38 5.99 13.93
C ARG A 69 -2.30 6.99 14.31
N ALA A 70 -1.03 6.59 14.18
CA ALA A 70 0.10 7.31 14.72
C ALA A 70 0.76 8.32 13.77
N MET A 71 0.52 8.19 12.45
CA MET A 71 1.06 9.13 11.47
C MET A 71 0.54 10.56 11.71
N PRO A 72 1.33 11.61 11.47
CA PRO A 72 0.92 13.00 11.75
C PRO A 72 -0.35 13.47 11.03
N LEU A 73 -0.68 12.88 9.87
CA LEU A 73 -1.90 13.19 9.12
C LEU A 73 -3.17 12.48 9.63
N ALA A 74 -3.05 11.63 10.66
CA ALA A 74 -4.17 10.88 11.24
C ALA A 74 -5.11 11.76 12.11
N VAL A 75 -4.67 12.98 12.47
CA VAL A 75 -5.48 13.93 13.24
C VAL A 75 -6.75 14.34 12.48
N GLY A 76 -7.79 14.74 13.21
CA GLY A 76 -9.11 15.04 12.62
C GLY A 76 -9.09 16.18 11.58
N ALA A 77 -8.26 17.20 11.80
CA ALA A 77 -8.10 18.36 10.91
C ALA A 77 -6.61 18.63 10.67
N PRO A 78 -5.95 17.87 9.78
CA PRO A 78 -4.52 18.02 9.55
C PRO A 78 -4.23 19.33 8.83
N SER A 79 -3.05 19.89 9.11
CA SER A 79 -2.53 21.12 8.50
C SER A 79 -1.26 20.85 7.70
N LEU A 80 -0.74 21.84 6.98
CA LEU A 80 0.55 21.74 6.29
C LEU A 80 1.71 21.45 7.25
N ALA A 81 1.64 21.89 8.51
CA ALA A 81 2.63 21.52 9.52
C ALA A 81 2.60 20.02 9.84
N HIS A 82 1.41 19.42 9.92
CA HIS A 82 1.26 17.97 10.08
C HIS A 82 1.77 17.23 8.84
N TYR A 83 1.52 17.76 7.65
CA TYR A 83 2.04 17.17 6.41
C TYR A 83 3.58 17.21 6.35
N ARG A 84 4.20 18.32 6.75
CA ARG A 84 5.65 18.41 6.90
C ARG A 84 6.19 17.33 7.85
N LEU A 85 5.62 17.20 9.06
CA LEU A 85 6.02 16.16 10.01
C LEU A 85 5.84 14.75 9.42
N HIS A 86 4.77 14.53 8.67
CA HIS A 86 4.52 13.27 7.98
C HIS A 86 5.62 12.95 6.95
N LEU A 87 6.03 13.93 6.15
CA LEU A 87 7.13 13.80 5.19
C LEU A 87 8.48 13.57 5.87
N GLU A 88 8.75 14.25 6.99
CA GLU A 88 9.99 14.06 7.77
C GLU A 88 10.08 12.61 8.28
N VAL A 89 9.00 12.07 8.87
CA VAL A 89 8.93 10.66 9.29
C VAL A 89 9.17 9.71 8.12
N LEU A 90 8.50 9.93 6.97
CA LEU A 90 8.64 9.07 5.80
C LEU A 90 10.04 9.15 5.17
N ARG A 91 10.67 10.32 5.15
CA ARG A 91 12.05 10.50 4.71
C ARG A 91 12.99 9.69 5.59
N ASP A 92 12.88 9.83 6.91
CA ASP A 92 13.78 9.18 7.86
C ASP A 92 13.59 7.65 7.86
N TRP A 93 12.38 7.19 7.50
CA TRP A 93 12.07 5.78 7.24
C TRP A 93 12.66 5.27 5.92
N LEU A 94 12.38 5.96 4.81
CA LEU A 94 12.73 5.53 3.45
C LEU A 94 14.22 5.68 3.15
N ALA A 95 14.88 6.76 3.57
CA ALA A 95 16.27 7.04 3.22
C ALA A 95 17.25 5.87 3.49
N PRO A 96 17.30 5.31 4.72
CA PRO A 96 18.17 4.17 5.01
C PRO A 96 17.70 2.87 4.35
N LEU A 97 16.40 2.69 4.11
CA LEU A 97 15.87 1.49 3.43
C LEU A 97 16.19 1.52 1.94
N GLU A 98 15.93 2.61 1.23
CA GLU A 98 16.20 2.76 -0.20
C GLU A 98 17.72 2.71 -0.47
N ALA A 99 18.55 3.38 0.34
CA ALA A 99 20.01 3.29 0.21
C ALA A 99 20.53 1.86 0.40
N TRP A 100 19.90 1.08 1.29
CA TRP A 100 20.23 -0.32 1.48
C TRP A 100 19.74 -1.20 0.32
N LEU A 101 18.50 -1.00 -0.15
CA LEU A 101 17.90 -1.74 -1.27
C LEU A 101 18.67 -1.52 -2.58
N GLN A 102 19.24 -0.32 -2.81
CA GLN A 102 20.06 -0.01 -3.98
C GLN A 102 21.31 -0.89 -4.14
N ARG A 103 21.69 -1.65 -3.11
CA ARG A 103 22.82 -2.60 -3.17
C ARG A 103 22.48 -3.90 -3.89
N PHE A 104 21.23 -4.09 -4.29
CA PHE A 104 20.71 -5.29 -4.95
C PHE A 104 20.19 -4.96 -6.35
N ALA A 105 20.18 -5.95 -7.23
CA ALA A 105 19.69 -5.84 -8.61
C ALA A 105 18.71 -6.97 -8.98
N ASP A 106 18.30 -7.79 -8.01
CA ASP A 106 17.42 -8.94 -8.13
C ASP A 106 16.13 -8.75 -7.32
N GLY A 107 15.15 -9.64 -7.55
CA GLY A 107 13.86 -9.61 -6.86
C GLY A 107 13.14 -8.27 -7.08
N PRO A 108 12.69 -7.57 -6.02
CA PRO A 108 11.94 -6.33 -6.17
C PRO A 108 12.79 -5.14 -6.64
N GLN A 109 14.12 -5.28 -6.71
CA GLN A 109 15.04 -4.24 -7.17
C GLN A 109 15.37 -4.36 -8.66
N ASP A 110 14.95 -5.45 -9.31
CA ASP A 110 15.09 -5.62 -10.74
C ASP A 110 14.21 -4.58 -11.47
N ALA A 111 14.87 -3.61 -12.11
CA ALA A 111 14.20 -2.54 -12.84
C ALA A 111 13.43 -3.03 -14.07
N ALA A 112 13.75 -4.23 -14.59
CA ALA A 112 12.97 -4.84 -15.67
C ALA A 112 11.60 -5.34 -15.17
N SER A 113 11.51 -5.72 -13.90
CA SER A 113 10.27 -6.17 -13.26
C SER A 113 9.41 -5.00 -12.78
N LEU A 114 10.02 -3.99 -12.15
CA LEU A 114 9.32 -2.80 -11.67
C LEU A 114 10.24 -1.58 -11.67
N PRO A 115 9.98 -0.55 -12.50
CA PRO A 115 10.78 0.67 -12.50
C PRO A 115 10.83 1.32 -11.10
N GLN A 116 11.99 1.84 -10.71
CA GLN A 116 12.16 2.51 -9.41
C GLN A 116 11.49 3.89 -9.42
N ILE A 117 10.84 4.25 -8.31
CA ILE A 117 10.31 5.61 -8.08
C ILE A 117 11.31 6.37 -7.20
N ALA A 118 11.64 7.59 -7.59
CA ALA A 118 12.49 8.48 -6.81
C ALA A 118 11.72 9.14 -5.64
N ARG A 119 11.20 8.32 -4.71
CA ARG A 119 10.31 8.78 -3.62
C ARG A 119 10.96 9.86 -2.77
N LEU A 120 12.22 9.67 -2.38
CA LEU A 120 12.97 10.65 -1.61
C LEU A 120 13.08 11.99 -2.34
N THR A 121 13.26 11.98 -3.66
CA THR A 121 13.27 13.23 -4.45
C THR A 121 11.93 13.96 -4.38
N LEU A 122 10.80 13.24 -4.43
CA LEU A 122 9.47 13.84 -4.29
C LEU A 122 9.26 14.42 -2.89
N ILE A 123 9.68 13.69 -1.85
CA ILE A 123 9.63 14.17 -0.47
C ILE A 123 10.46 15.45 -0.30
N GLU A 124 11.69 15.48 -0.81
CA GLU A 124 12.54 16.66 -0.72
C GLU A 124 12.00 17.86 -1.49
N ARG A 125 11.35 17.64 -2.65
CA ARG A 125 10.66 18.71 -3.40
C ARG A 125 9.55 19.34 -2.57
N ASP A 126 8.69 18.52 -1.97
CA ASP A 126 7.61 19.01 -1.11
C ASP A 126 8.18 19.74 0.13
N LEU A 127 9.17 19.16 0.82
CA LEU A 127 9.81 19.78 1.98
C LEU A 127 10.50 21.11 1.66
N ALA A 128 11.02 21.27 0.44
CA ALA A 128 11.61 22.53 -0.03
C ALA A 128 10.58 23.61 -0.37
N HIS A 129 9.29 23.25 -0.51
CA HIS A 129 8.24 24.19 -0.87
C HIS A 129 8.05 25.25 0.23
N PRO A 130 7.94 26.56 -0.11
CA PRO A 130 7.85 27.64 0.88
C PRO A 130 6.70 27.48 1.89
N ALA A 131 5.58 26.88 1.48
CA ALA A 131 4.43 26.65 2.35
C ALA A 131 4.67 25.61 3.46
N LEU A 132 5.74 24.81 3.39
CA LEU A 132 6.16 23.88 4.46
C LEU A 132 7.31 24.42 5.31
N ARG A 133 7.76 25.66 5.09
CA ARG A 133 8.74 26.29 5.97
C ARG A 133 8.20 26.28 7.40
N PRO A 134 9.06 26.03 8.42
CA PRO A 134 8.61 26.14 9.79
C PRO A 134 8.09 27.55 9.99
N GLN A 135 6.81 27.68 10.31
CA GLN A 135 6.30 28.91 10.88
C GLN A 135 6.54 28.83 12.38
N ASP A 136 6.91 29.95 12.99
CA ASP A 136 7.02 30.08 14.45
C ASP A 136 5.61 29.96 15.04
N THR A 137 5.09 28.73 15.20
CA THR A 137 3.75 28.48 15.72
C THR A 137 3.77 27.48 16.88
N THR A 138 3.33 28.01 18.02
CA THR A 138 2.68 27.50 19.24
C THR A 138 2.99 26.09 19.80
N ASP A 139 2.89 26.02 21.14
CA ASP A 139 3.39 24.97 22.03
C ASP A 139 3.07 23.53 21.64
N GLU A 140 1.90 23.19 21.07
CA GLU A 140 1.54 21.79 20.73
C GLU A 140 2.42 21.17 19.62
N LEU A 141 2.75 21.92 18.57
CA LEU A 141 3.64 21.44 17.51
C LEU A 141 5.11 21.49 17.95
N ALA A 142 5.45 22.41 18.85
CA ALA A 142 6.75 22.44 19.50
C ALA A 142 6.93 21.23 20.41
N GLU A 143 5.91 20.82 21.17
CA GLU A 143 5.91 19.60 21.98
C GLU A 143 5.99 18.34 21.13
N ALA A 144 5.26 18.26 20.01
CA ALA A 144 5.37 17.16 19.05
C ALA A 144 6.79 17.06 18.45
N ARG A 145 7.42 18.20 18.10
CA ARG A 145 8.81 18.27 17.64
C ARG A 145 9.79 17.89 18.74
N VAL A 146 9.63 18.41 19.95
CA VAL A 146 10.48 18.09 21.11
C VAL A 146 10.34 16.62 21.49
N HIS A 147 9.16 16.01 21.40
CA HIS A 147 8.99 14.56 21.61
C HIS A 147 9.61 13.74 20.47
N ALA A 148 9.48 14.18 19.22
CA ALA A 148 10.17 13.55 18.09
C ALA A 148 11.70 13.66 18.22
N GLN A 149 12.24 14.79 18.69
CA GLN A 149 13.68 15.02 18.91
C GLN A 149 14.23 14.37 20.18
N SER A 150 13.49 14.41 21.30
CA SER A 150 13.88 13.81 22.59
C SER A 150 13.70 12.30 22.60
N GLY A 151 12.86 11.79 21.68
CA GLY A 151 12.67 10.40 21.35
C GLY A 151 13.61 9.89 20.25
N VAL A 152 14.64 10.64 19.83
CA VAL A 152 15.75 10.11 19.01
C VAL A 152 16.57 9.16 19.90
N ARG A 153 15.95 8.05 20.30
CA ARG A 153 16.64 6.79 20.44
C ARG A 153 17.23 6.57 19.07
N ALA A 154 18.55 6.62 18.96
CA ALA A 154 19.26 6.30 17.73
C ALA A 154 18.57 5.09 17.11
N VAL A 155 17.85 5.30 16.00
CA VAL A 155 17.18 4.20 15.31
C VAL A 155 18.34 3.28 14.97
N PRO A 156 18.42 2.08 15.58
CA PRO A 156 19.62 1.27 15.46
C PRO A 156 19.93 1.14 13.97
N PRO A 157 21.22 1.33 13.58
CA PRO A 157 21.61 1.19 12.20
C PRO A 157 21.09 -0.16 11.73
N VAL A 158 20.60 -0.14 10.48
CA VAL A 158 19.99 -1.27 9.80
C VAL A 158 20.78 -2.53 10.17
N VAL A 159 20.04 -3.52 10.66
CA VAL A 159 20.43 -4.91 10.91
C VAL A 159 21.34 -5.22 12.12
N SER A 160 20.75 -5.86 13.13
CA SER A 160 21.46 -6.88 13.93
C SER A 160 22.11 -7.91 12.98
N ALA A 161 23.24 -8.54 13.36
CA ALA A 161 23.94 -9.52 12.51
C ALA A 161 23.03 -10.64 11.95
N VAL A 162 21.98 -11.04 12.68
CA VAL A 162 20.95 -11.98 12.23
C VAL A 162 20.07 -11.40 11.12
N SER A 163 19.78 -10.10 11.19
CA SER A 163 19.00 -9.37 10.21
C SER A 163 19.83 -9.07 8.95
N ALA A 164 21.17 -8.99 9.03
CA ALA A 164 22.04 -8.74 7.88
C ALA A 164 22.06 -9.93 6.90
N ALA A 165 22.09 -11.16 7.43
CA ALA A 165 22.01 -12.39 6.64
C ALA A 165 20.62 -12.60 6.01
N LEU A 166 19.55 -12.25 6.74
CA LEU A 166 18.18 -12.33 6.24
C LEU A 166 17.83 -11.25 5.22
N ALA A 167 18.44 -10.07 5.31
CA ALA A 167 18.15 -8.98 4.41
C ALA A 167 18.76 -9.20 3.00
N ALA A 168 19.78 -10.07 2.88
CA ALA A 168 20.29 -10.52 1.58
C ALA A 168 19.32 -11.47 0.84
N ASP A 169 18.30 -12.01 1.51
CA ASP A 169 17.26 -12.85 0.91
C ASP A 169 16.27 -12.00 0.09
N ALA A 170 16.09 -12.35 -1.19
CA ALA A 170 15.17 -11.65 -2.08
C ALA A 170 13.71 -11.70 -1.59
N ALA A 171 13.26 -12.82 -1.00
CA ALA A 171 11.92 -12.94 -0.48
C ALA A 171 11.67 -11.99 0.71
N TRP A 172 12.68 -11.81 1.57
CA TRP A 172 12.62 -10.79 2.62
C TRP A 172 12.46 -9.38 2.05
N ARG A 173 13.23 -9.05 0.99
CA ARG A 173 13.13 -7.75 0.31
C ARG A 173 11.76 -7.52 -0.34
N TRP A 174 11.14 -8.56 -0.90
CA TRP A 174 9.75 -8.47 -1.40
C TRP A 174 8.78 -8.04 -0.30
N GLY A 175 8.93 -8.61 0.89
CA GLY A 175 8.17 -8.21 2.08
C GLY A 175 8.38 -6.76 2.49
N ALA A 176 9.63 -6.29 2.54
CA ALA A 176 9.92 -4.90 2.85
C ALA A 176 9.34 -3.94 1.78
N CYS A 177 9.49 -4.29 0.50
CA CYS A 177 8.96 -3.50 -0.61
C CYS A 177 7.43 -3.50 -0.65
N TYR A 178 6.76 -4.55 -0.17
CA TYR A 178 5.30 -4.58 -0.03
C TYR A 178 4.79 -3.42 0.84
N VAL A 179 5.50 -3.11 1.93
CA VAL A 179 5.15 -1.99 2.81
C VAL A 179 5.43 -0.64 2.13
N ILE A 180 6.57 -0.53 1.44
CA ILE A 180 6.95 0.69 0.72
C ILE A 180 5.96 1.00 -0.41
N GLU A 181 5.65 0.04 -1.27
CA GLU A 181 4.68 0.21 -2.35
C GLU A 181 3.26 0.42 -1.80
N GLY A 182 2.89 -0.28 -0.73
CA GLY A 182 1.60 -0.09 -0.05
C GLY A 182 1.43 1.33 0.50
N SER A 183 2.49 1.96 1.00
CA SER A 183 2.43 3.34 1.49
C SER A 183 2.04 4.35 0.40
N GLN A 184 2.33 4.06 -0.87
CA GLN A 184 1.96 4.92 -2.00
C GLN A 184 0.46 4.85 -2.30
N LEU A 185 -0.18 3.68 -2.09
CA LEU A 185 -1.63 3.56 -2.18
C LEU A 185 -2.33 4.39 -1.10
N GLY A 186 -1.82 4.33 0.13
CA GLY A 186 -2.27 5.20 1.23
C GLY A 186 -2.09 6.68 0.90
N GLY A 187 -0.94 7.03 0.31
CA GLY A 187 -0.65 8.39 -0.16
C GLY A 187 -1.70 8.93 -1.15
N ALA A 188 -2.16 8.11 -2.10
CA ALA A 188 -3.21 8.50 -3.04
C ALA A 188 -4.56 8.78 -2.37
N VAL A 189 -4.89 8.03 -1.32
CA VAL A 189 -6.09 8.28 -0.50
C VAL A 189 -5.96 9.60 0.24
N LEU A 190 -4.79 9.87 0.84
CA LEU A 190 -4.49 11.12 1.53
C LEU A 190 -4.52 12.31 0.58
N LEU A 191 -3.98 12.17 -0.64
CA LEU A 191 -4.03 13.20 -1.68
C LEU A 191 -5.49 13.58 -1.97
N ARG A 192 -6.34 12.59 -2.28
CA ARG A 192 -7.77 12.84 -2.57
C ARG A 192 -8.47 13.55 -1.41
N LYS A 193 -8.13 13.20 -0.17
CA LYS A 193 -8.73 13.77 1.04
C LYS A 193 -8.26 15.19 1.31
N HIS A 194 -6.99 15.50 1.06
CA HIS A 194 -6.34 16.72 1.57
C HIS A 194 -5.94 17.74 0.50
N ALA A 195 -5.92 17.38 -0.79
CA ALA A 195 -5.51 18.30 -1.86
C ALA A 195 -6.25 19.65 -1.84
N PRO A 196 -7.59 19.72 -1.66
CA PRO A 196 -8.27 21.02 -1.60
C PRO A 196 -7.84 21.88 -0.40
N ALA A 197 -7.60 21.27 0.76
CA ALA A 197 -7.26 21.98 1.99
C ALA A 197 -5.79 22.44 2.03
N PHE A 198 -4.91 21.74 1.30
CA PHE A 198 -3.47 22.01 1.27
C PHE A 198 -3.06 22.87 0.07
N ALA A 199 -3.99 23.20 -0.83
CA ALA A 199 -3.72 24.13 -1.93
C ALA A 199 -3.18 25.48 -1.41
N PRO A 200 -2.20 26.09 -2.10
CA PRO A 200 -1.66 25.73 -3.42
C PRO A 200 -0.46 24.77 -3.39
N HIS A 201 -0.21 24.06 -2.29
CA HIS A 201 0.91 23.10 -2.22
C HIS A 201 0.74 21.95 -3.24
N PRO A 202 1.80 21.52 -3.96
CA PRO A 202 1.70 20.52 -5.03
C PRO A 202 1.44 19.08 -4.53
N LEU A 203 1.99 18.70 -3.37
CA LEU A 203 1.86 17.35 -2.79
C LEU A 203 2.49 16.27 -3.70
N ASP A 204 3.67 16.56 -4.24
CA ASP A 204 4.38 15.75 -5.24
C ASP A 204 4.53 14.30 -4.77
N TYR A 205 4.92 14.09 -3.51
CA TYR A 205 5.06 12.76 -2.93
C TYR A 205 3.73 11.97 -2.90
N LEU A 206 2.63 12.61 -2.48
CA LEU A 206 1.33 11.93 -2.42
C LEU A 206 0.73 11.69 -3.82
N SER A 207 1.11 12.52 -4.80
CA SER A 207 0.73 12.36 -6.20
C SER A 207 1.51 11.25 -6.93
N GLY A 208 2.70 10.92 -6.43
CA GLY A 208 3.59 9.94 -7.05
C GLY A 208 4.20 10.40 -8.38
N ASP A 209 4.16 11.69 -8.72
CA ASP A 209 4.73 12.27 -9.95
C ASP A 209 4.29 11.53 -11.23
N GLY A 210 2.98 11.31 -11.36
CA GLY A 210 2.38 10.61 -12.51
C GLY A 210 2.47 9.07 -12.46
N ASN A 211 3.12 8.50 -11.44
CA ASN A 211 3.11 7.06 -11.21
C ASN A 211 1.76 6.63 -10.63
N ALA A 212 0.84 6.18 -11.48
CA ALA A 212 -0.48 5.70 -11.06
C ALA A 212 -0.33 4.53 -10.06
N PRO A 213 -0.73 4.70 -8.79
CA PRO A 213 -0.37 3.75 -7.74
C PRO A 213 -1.13 2.43 -7.86
N GLY A 214 -2.35 2.44 -8.42
CA GLY A 214 -3.15 1.22 -8.66
C GLY A 214 -2.51 0.25 -9.68
N PRO A 215 -2.26 0.66 -10.93
CA PRO A 215 -1.58 -0.18 -11.91
C PRO A 215 -0.21 -0.68 -11.44
N ARG A 216 0.58 0.21 -10.81
CA ARG A 216 1.88 -0.16 -10.24
C ARG A 216 1.75 -1.22 -9.15
N TRP A 217 0.80 -1.05 -8.23
CA TRP A 217 0.53 -2.03 -7.19
C TRP A 217 0.19 -3.41 -7.76
N HIS A 218 -0.64 -3.46 -8.79
CA HIS A 218 -0.97 -4.73 -9.45
C HIS A 218 0.25 -5.39 -10.08
N ALA A 219 1.12 -4.62 -10.75
CA ALA A 219 2.37 -5.12 -11.32
C ALA A 219 3.31 -5.66 -10.21
N PHE A 220 3.47 -4.91 -9.13
CA PHE A 220 4.25 -5.33 -7.96
C PHE A 220 3.73 -6.64 -7.36
N VAL A 221 2.42 -6.75 -7.10
CA VAL A 221 1.80 -7.96 -6.53
C VAL A 221 1.94 -9.15 -7.46
N ALA A 222 1.78 -8.96 -8.77
CA ALA A 222 1.96 -10.02 -9.75
C ALA A 222 3.41 -10.54 -9.77
N ALA A 223 4.39 -9.64 -9.75
CA ALA A 223 5.81 -10.02 -9.68
C ALA A 223 6.11 -10.74 -8.35
N MET A 224 5.65 -10.20 -7.22
CA MET A 224 5.85 -10.80 -5.90
C MET A 224 5.27 -12.22 -5.81
N ARG A 225 4.06 -12.46 -6.33
CA ARG A 225 3.43 -13.80 -6.33
C ARG A 225 4.22 -14.82 -7.16
N ARG A 226 4.87 -14.38 -8.25
CA ARG A 226 5.74 -15.26 -9.04
C ARG A 226 7.00 -15.64 -8.26
N GLU A 227 7.64 -14.68 -7.60
CA GLU A 227 8.93 -14.90 -6.94
C GLU A 227 8.79 -15.51 -5.52
N VAL A 228 7.69 -15.25 -4.82
CA VAL A 228 7.47 -15.66 -3.42
C VAL A 228 6.30 -16.64 -3.34
N HIS A 229 6.57 -17.91 -3.63
CA HIS A 229 5.55 -18.96 -3.71
C HIS A 229 5.81 -20.18 -2.82
N THR A 230 6.99 -20.30 -2.20
CA THR A 230 7.28 -21.37 -1.23
C THR A 230 6.97 -20.93 0.20
N PRO A 231 6.62 -21.84 1.13
CA PRO A 231 6.33 -21.48 2.52
C PRO A 231 7.47 -20.71 3.19
N VAL A 232 8.70 -21.16 2.98
CA VAL A 232 9.89 -20.49 3.51
C VAL A 232 10.02 -19.08 2.94
N ALA A 233 9.81 -18.88 1.64
CA ALA A 233 9.85 -17.55 1.04
C ALA A 233 8.73 -16.65 1.57
N VAL A 234 7.52 -17.18 1.76
CA VAL A 234 6.39 -16.44 2.37
C VAL A 234 6.73 -16.01 3.80
N ASP A 235 7.31 -16.88 4.62
CA ASP A 235 7.74 -16.55 5.98
C ASP A 235 8.82 -15.46 5.99
N ARG A 236 9.77 -15.53 5.05
CA ARG A 236 10.82 -14.51 4.86
C ARG A 236 10.23 -13.17 4.44
N ALA A 237 9.28 -13.16 3.51
CA ALA A 237 8.56 -11.94 3.11
C ALA A 237 7.77 -11.35 4.28
N CYS A 238 7.06 -12.17 5.05
CA CYS A 238 6.36 -11.70 6.24
C CYS A 238 7.32 -11.09 7.27
N ALA A 239 8.52 -11.67 7.44
CA ALA A 239 9.55 -11.10 8.31
C ALA A 239 10.06 -9.74 7.80
N GLY A 240 10.28 -9.59 6.50
CA GLY A 240 10.68 -8.31 5.91
C GLY A 240 9.63 -7.22 6.04
N ALA A 241 8.35 -7.57 5.83
CA ALA A 241 7.25 -6.63 5.99
C ALA A 241 7.11 -6.15 7.44
N ARG A 242 7.19 -7.06 8.42
CA ARG A 242 7.17 -6.70 9.84
C ARG A 242 8.33 -5.77 10.21
N ALA A 243 9.54 -6.07 9.73
CA ALA A 243 10.71 -5.24 10.00
C ALA A 243 10.60 -3.82 9.41
N ALA A 244 10.04 -3.69 8.21
CA ALA A 244 9.80 -2.39 7.59
C ALA A 244 8.80 -1.54 8.40
N PHE A 245 7.71 -2.16 8.86
CA PHE A 245 6.74 -1.51 9.75
C PHE A 245 7.33 -1.18 11.13
N ASP A 246 8.05 -2.10 11.76
CA ASP A 246 8.65 -1.89 13.09
C ASP A 246 9.63 -0.70 13.06
N ARG A 247 10.36 -0.52 11.95
CA ARG A 247 11.20 0.67 11.73
C ARG A 247 10.38 1.95 11.63
N LEU A 248 9.26 1.95 10.91
CA LEU A 248 8.37 3.11 10.80
C LEU A 248 7.75 3.46 12.15
N ILE A 249 7.27 2.45 12.89
CA ILE A 249 6.70 2.63 14.24
C ILE A 249 7.73 3.25 15.20
N ALA A 250 9.00 2.83 15.12
CA ALA A 250 10.06 3.38 15.95
C ALA A 250 10.38 4.87 15.68
N LEU A 251 9.95 5.42 14.55
CA LEU A 251 10.07 6.85 14.20
C LEU A 251 8.86 7.68 14.64
N LEU A 252 7.76 7.03 15.03
CA LEU A 252 6.54 7.71 15.44
C LEU A 252 6.59 8.06 16.93
N PRO A 253 6.08 9.24 17.33
CA PRO A 253 6.07 9.64 18.73
C PRO A 253 5.22 8.67 19.59
N PRO A 254 5.62 8.39 20.84
CA PRO A 254 4.92 7.45 21.73
C PRO A 254 3.50 7.91 22.09
N SER A 255 3.22 9.22 21.99
CA SER A 255 1.92 9.84 22.29
C SER A 255 0.76 9.36 21.39
N SER A 256 1.06 8.58 20.35
CA SER A 256 0.08 8.08 19.38
C SER A 256 -0.29 6.61 19.56
N LEU A 257 0.25 5.93 20.60
CA LEU A 257 0.03 4.48 20.83
C LEU A 257 -0.82 4.17 22.08
N ASP A 258 -1.01 5.13 23.00
CA ASP A 258 -1.57 4.90 24.34
C ASP A 258 -2.94 5.54 24.60
N THR A 259 -3.89 5.48 23.67
CA THR A 259 -5.32 5.72 24.00
C THR A 259 -6.13 4.43 23.91
N VAL A 260 -5.79 3.46 24.75
CA VAL A 260 -6.74 2.45 25.21
C VAL A 260 -6.77 2.55 26.73
N ALA A 261 -7.68 3.38 27.24
CA ALA A 261 -8.01 3.35 28.66
C ALA A 261 -8.52 1.94 29.04
N PRO A 262 -8.07 1.33 30.14
CA PRO A 262 -8.64 0.09 30.60
C PRO A 262 -10.09 0.34 31.01
N ALA A 263 -11.01 -0.46 30.46
CA ALA A 263 -12.42 -0.43 30.82
C ALA A 263 -12.59 -0.46 32.34
N ALA A 264 -13.30 0.54 32.86
CA ALA A 264 -13.64 0.64 34.26
C ALA A 264 -14.27 -0.68 34.74
N ARG A 265 -13.65 -1.30 35.75
CA ARG A 265 -14.27 -2.39 36.49
C ARG A 265 -15.54 -1.85 37.15
N VAL A 266 -16.69 -2.35 36.72
CA VAL A 266 -17.95 -2.21 37.45
C VAL A 266 -17.76 -2.91 38.80
N VAL A 267 -17.71 -2.13 39.87
CA VAL A 267 -17.86 -2.62 41.23
C VAL A 267 -19.35 -2.93 41.42
N ALA A 268 -19.68 -4.22 41.54
CA ALA A 268 -21.00 -4.65 41.98
C ALA A 268 -21.09 -4.44 43.50
N ALA A 269 -22.13 -3.71 43.92
CA ALA A 269 -22.64 -3.70 45.29
C ALA A 269 -23.66 -4.83 45.46
#